data_AF-A0A6L9JJJ7-F1
#
_entry.id   AF-A0A6L9JJJ7-F1
#
_cell.length_a   1.000
_cell.length_b   1.000
_cell.length_c   1.000
_cell.angle_alpha   90.00
_cell.angle_beta   90.00
_cell.angle_gamma   90.00
#
_symmetry.space_group_name_H-M   'P 1'
#
loop_
_entity.id
_entity.type
_entity.pdbx_description
1 polymer ?
#
loop_
_entity_poly.entity_id
_entity_poly.type
_entity_poly.pdbx_seq_one_letter_code
_entity_poly.pdbx_strand_id
1 'polypeptide(L)'
;MMTDKEINTVDSLKASFKSGVRLMPEAFSHLIDEAYKAYEIIDGVQGDGPTAGLKRDDKGKLTLNTQHSGGLNFNQCALALSLKPEGGLSFDGGGYLKLDADRQVQLADFFSLSRCERMEITQVLGLKRTMITRIVSTFPKEDERFGASVSLNAAGDCLAVGINNQVCVYTRRKSGEWNISKPIVFEAYEDEYYKSSWDVSLDAAGDTLALGNMSPYPTYNQGRVCVYTRTKGFWDTKHPVVFPIGPEYFGVNVSLSAAGDCLVGGGKPYPPFRIFMRRNGIWDTKKPIPIPIPSDSYEFGWIAHLSAAGNCLAVRDYAPVIYVYTRTNGIWDGENPIKFKVPENNLFVGRAFSLNAEGDRLAVGIEFYNSTDGEVYLYKRRNGVWDTENPIKFSAPANSVYFGSSLELNDAGDRLVVGAYSRVYVYTCLNDKWNMETPMEILNPSGNLNGFGGSVGLNKAGTSLVVGATSESVDSKSKAGVVYVFENVK
;
A
#
# COMPACT_ATOMS: atom_id res chain seq x y z
N MET A 1 -35.67 -3.67 -4.04
CA MET A 1 -36.80 -4.11 -3.21
C MET A 1 -36.19 -4.65 -1.92
N MET A 2 -36.25 -3.85 -0.84
CA MET A 2 -35.78 -4.30 0.47
C MET A 2 -36.63 -5.49 0.91
N THR A 3 -35.99 -6.49 1.52
CA THR A 3 -36.72 -7.65 2.04
C THR A 3 -37.60 -7.22 3.20
N ASP A 4 -38.76 -7.86 3.34
CA ASP A 4 -39.81 -7.52 4.32
C ASP A 4 -39.32 -7.47 5.79
N LYS A 5 -38.13 -8.00 6.08
CA LYS A 5 -37.51 -8.00 7.41
C LYS A 5 -36.88 -6.65 7.81
N GLU A 6 -36.33 -5.88 6.88
CA GLU A 6 -35.72 -4.56 7.15
C GLU A 6 -36.78 -3.47 7.31
N ILE A 7 -37.85 -3.54 6.51
CA ILE A 7 -39.04 -2.66 6.62
C ILE A 7 -39.70 -2.83 7.99
N ASN A 8 -39.78 -4.07 8.48
CA ASN A 8 -40.40 -4.39 9.77
C ASN A 8 -39.66 -3.78 10.98
N THR A 9 -38.35 -3.52 10.85
CA THR A 9 -37.52 -3.01 11.96
C THR A 9 -37.67 -1.49 12.11
N VAL A 10 -37.70 -0.77 10.99
CA VAL A 10 -37.91 0.70 10.96
C VAL A 10 -39.35 1.06 11.32
N ASP A 11 -40.32 0.27 10.85
CA ASP A 11 -41.73 0.49 11.19
C ASP A 11 -42.04 0.11 12.64
N SER A 12 -41.39 -0.92 13.21
CA SER A 12 -41.47 -1.24 14.64
C SER A 12 -40.92 -0.13 15.55
N LEU A 13 -39.83 0.54 15.14
CA LEU A 13 -39.27 1.69 15.85
C LEU A 13 -40.22 2.90 15.80
N LYS A 14 -40.75 3.23 14.62
CA LYS A 14 -41.75 4.31 14.45
C LYS A 14 -43.04 4.04 15.24
N ALA A 15 -43.50 2.79 15.28
CA ALA A 15 -44.68 2.39 16.04
C ALA A 15 -44.44 2.49 17.56
N SER A 16 -43.24 2.12 18.03
CA SER A 16 -42.88 2.18 19.45
C SER A 16 -42.77 3.61 19.98
N PHE A 17 -42.27 4.56 19.17
CA PHE A 17 -42.26 5.98 19.52
C PHE A 17 -43.67 6.61 19.54
N LYS A 18 -44.58 6.15 18.67
CA LYS A 18 -45.97 6.61 18.66
C LYS A 18 -46.82 6.05 19.80
N SER A 19 -46.48 4.88 20.34
CA SER A 19 -47.26 4.20 21.39
C SER A 19 -46.87 4.56 22.82
N GLY A 20 -45.80 5.34 23.02
CA GLY A 20 -45.37 5.81 24.34
C GLY A 20 -44.77 4.72 25.25
N VAL A 21 -44.42 3.56 24.70
CA VAL A 21 -43.75 2.50 25.46
C VAL A 21 -42.31 2.93 25.78
N ARG A 22 -41.94 2.84 27.06
CA ARG A 22 -40.59 3.20 27.52
C ARG A 22 -39.60 2.12 27.09
N LEU A 23 -38.71 2.46 26.16
CA LEU A 23 -37.68 1.55 25.64
C LEU A 23 -36.59 1.29 26.69
N MET A 24 -36.07 0.05 26.71
CA MET A 24 -34.99 -0.36 27.61
C MET A 24 -33.65 0.29 27.22
N PRO A 25 -32.71 0.49 28.16
CA PRO A 25 -31.49 1.29 27.97
C PRO A 25 -30.62 0.89 26.76
N GLU A 26 -30.67 -0.37 26.33
CA GLU A 26 -29.87 -0.93 25.23
C GLU A 26 -30.33 -0.46 23.84
N ALA A 27 -31.52 0.15 23.73
CA ALA A 27 -31.99 0.77 22.48
C ALA A 27 -31.48 2.23 22.29
N PHE A 28 -30.99 2.87 23.36
CA PHE A 28 -30.46 4.24 23.31
C PHE A 28 -28.97 4.30 22.95
N SER A 29 -28.20 3.23 23.14
CA SER A 29 -26.78 3.17 22.81
C SER A 29 -26.52 3.40 21.32
N HIS A 30 -27.35 2.86 20.43
CA HIS A 30 -27.19 3.01 18.98
C HIS A 30 -27.50 4.44 18.48
N LEU A 31 -28.32 5.21 19.22
CA LEU A 31 -28.67 6.60 18.93
C LEU A 31 -27.62 7.57 19.51
N ILE A 32 -27.08 7.24 20.70
CA ILE A 32 -25.99 7.97 21.34
C ILE A 32 -24.71 7.82 20.52
N ASP A 33 -24.40 6.63 19.98
CA ASP A 33 -23.21 6.39 19.15
C ASP A 33 -23.25 7.15 17.82
N GLU A 34 -24.43 7.32 17.20
CA GLU A 34 -24.60 8.12 15.98
C GLU A 34 -24.57 9.64 16.26
N ALA A 35 -25.07 10.08 17.42
CA ALA A 35 -24.95 11.47 17.85
C ALA A 35 -23.52 11.85 18.28
N TYR A 36 -22.75 10.90 18.83
CA TYR A 36 -21.35 11.08 19.22
C TYR A 36 -20.43 11.21 18.00
N LYS A 37 -20.70 10.46 16.91
CA LYS A 37 -19.99 10.60 15.62
C LYS A 37 -20.18 11.95 14.95
N ALA A 38 -21.31 12.62 15.18
CA ALA A 38 -21.54 13.98 14.69
C ALA A 38 -20.79 15.06 15.51
N TYR A 39 -20.31 14.71 16.72
CA TYR A 39 -19.68 15.64 17.67
C TYR A 39 -18.13 15.68 17.58
N GLU A 40 -17.45 14.62 17.09
CA GLU A 40 -15.96 14.55 17.10
C GLU A 40 -15.26 15.12 15.84
N ILE A 41 -15.98 15.64 14.85
CA ILE A 41 -15.37 16.15 13.60
C ILE A 41 -14.90 17.61 13.69
N ILE A 42 -15.20 18.34 14.77
CA ILE A 42 -14.81 19.75 14.88
C ILE A 42 -13.94 19.97 16.11
N ASP A 43 -12.63 19.83 15.93
CA ASP A 43 -11.65 20.61 16.69
C ASP A 43 -10.43 20.94 15.82
N GLY A 44 -10.39 22.20 15.37
CA GLY A 44 -9.22 22.85 14.77
C GLY A 44 -8.28 23.41 15.84
N VAL A 45 -7.08 23.83 15.44
CA VAL A 45 -6.08 24.37 16.39
C VAL A 45 -6.41 25.80 16.82
N GLN A 46 -6.27 26.02 18.14
CA GLN A 46 -6.42 27.20 19.00
C GLN A 46 -6.68 28.58 18.35
N GLY A 47 -7.90 29.08 18.58
CA GLY A 47 -8.24 30.50 18.50
C GLY A 47 -9.70 30.77 18.14
N ASP A 48 -10.25 29.96 17.24
CA ASP A 48 -11.62 30.09 16.75
C ASP A 48 -12.47 28.93 17.23
N GLY A 49 -13.48 29.23 18.04
CA GLY A 49 -14.38 28.24 18.62
C GLY A 49 -15.38 27.63 17.61
N PRO A 50 -16.11 26.56 18.00
CA PRO A 50 -16.92 25.67 17.15
C PRO A 50 -18.19 26.29 16.52
N THR A 51 -18.25 27.62 16.44
CA THR A 51 -19.42 28.39 15.99
C THR A 51 -19.10 29.41 14.89
N ALA A 52 -17.92 29.35 14.26
CA ALA A 52 -17.53 30.35 13.25
C ALA A 52 -18.50 30.43 12.02
N GLY A 53 -19.34 29.41 11.80
CA GLY A 53 -20.41 29.41 10.80
C GLY A 53 -21.83 29.73 11.32
N LEU A 54 -22.00 30.02 12.62
CA LEU A 54 -23.31 30.20 13.27
C LEU A 54 -23.34 31.49 14.12
N LYS A 55 -24.30 32.39 13.85
CA LYS A 55 -24.60 33.55 14.72
C LYS A 55 -25.91 33.34 15.47
N ARG A 56 -26.19 34.16 16.49
CA ARG A 56 -27.53 34.23 17.11
C ARG A 56 -28.31 35.40 16.53
N ASP A 57 -29.60 35.23 16.29
CA ASP A 57 -30.49 36.34 15.97
C ASP A 57 -30.73 37.22 17.21
N ASP A 58 -31.43 38.32 17.01
CA ASP A 58 -31.78 39.34 18.02
C ASP A 58 -32.68 38.78 19.14
N LYS A 59 -33.10 37.51 19.04
CA LYS A 59 -33.89 36.76 20.01
C LYS A 59 -33.12 35.57 20.61
N GLY A 60 -31.84 35.41 20.29
CA GLY A 60 -30.93 34.45 20.91
C GLY A 60 -30.91 33.04 20.28
N LYS A 61 -31.51 32.84 19.10
CA LYS A 61 -31.59 31.54 18.40
C LYS A 61 -30.47 31.40 17.35
N LEU A 62 -29.88 30.21 17.20
CA LEU A 62 -28.79 29.95 16.23
C LEU A 62 -29.24 30.09 14.77
N THR A 63 -28.46 30.79 13.94
CA THR A 63 -28.63 31.02 12.51
C THR A 63 -27.33 30.75 11.73
N LEU A 64 -27.42 30.26 10.50
CA LEU A 64 -26.28 29.89 9.64
C LEU A 64 -25.81 31.10 8.83
N ASN A 65 -24.51 31.40 8.84
CA ASN A 65 -23.96 32.50 8.05
C ASN A 65 -23.69 32.03 6.62
N THR A 66 -24.62 32.28 5.71
CA THR A 66 -24.49 31.94 4.29
C THR A 66 -23.96 33.16 3.54
N GLN A 67 -22.75 33.07 2.98
CA GLN A 67 -22.40 34.02 1.93
C GLN A 67 -23.17 33.62 0.66
N HIS A 68 -24.07 34.50 0.25
CA HIS A 68 -24.73 34.40 -1.04
C HIS A 68 -23.65 34.36 -2.13
N SER A 69 -23.66 33.28 -2.94
CA SER A 69 -22.94 33.10 -4.22
C SER A 69 -21.65 32.26 -4.30
N GLY A 70 -21.31 31.40 -3.34
CA GLY A 70 -20.19 30.45 -3.49
C GLY A 70 -20.57 29.13 -4.16
N GLY A 71 -20.12 28.88 -5.40
CA GLY A 71 -20.04 27.53 -5.99
C GLY A 71 -18.71 26.83 -5.62
N LEU A 72 -18.44 25.65 -6.22
CA LEU A 72 -17.21 24.86 -6.02
C LEU A 72 -15.96 25.73 -6.03
N ASN A 73 -15.18 25.68 -4.94
CA ASN A 73 -13.94 26.43 -4.78
C ASN A 73 -12.75 25.56 -5.18
N PHE A 74 -12.29 25.73 -6.42
CA PHE A 74 -11.21 24.93 -7.03
C PHE A 74 -9.87 25.00 -6.31
N ASN A 75 -9.64 25.98 -5.43
CA ASN A 75 -8.34 26.17 -4.77
C ASN A 75 -8.23 25.49 -3.39
N GLN A 76 -9.27 24.81 -2.90
CA GLN A 76 -9.30 24.34 -1.51
C GLN A 76 -9.69 22.86 -1.32
N CYS A 77 -9.96 22.10 -2.39
CA CYS A 77 -10.36 20.68 -2.30
C CYS A 77 -11.43 20.40 -1.22
N ALA A 78 -12.40 21.29 -1.06
CA ALA A 78 -13.48 21.17 -0.08
C ALA A 78 -14.85 21.23 -0.78
N LEU A 79 -15.75 20.31 -0.39
CA LEU A 79 -17.14 20.31 -0.84
C LEU A 79 -17.88 21.45 -0.13
N ALA A 80 -18.07 22.58 -0.81
CA ALA A 80 -19.00 23.60 -0.36
C ALA A 80 -20.42 23.21 -0.77
N LEU A 81 -21.32 23.05 0.21
CA LEU A 81 -22.76 23.02 -0.06
C LEU A 81 -23.16 24.41 -0.56
N SER A 82 -23.27 24.54 -1.88
CA SER A 82 -23.71 25.77 -2.55
C SER A 82 -25.16 26.06 -2.20
N LEU A 83 -25.38 26.93 -1.20
CA LEU A 83 -26.66 27.61 -1.03
C LEU A 83 -26.74 28.74 -2.06
N LYS A 84 -26.96 28.36 -3.32
CA LYS A 84 -27.54 29.26 -4.33
C LYS A 84 -29.05 29.09 -4.31
N PRO A 85 -29.84 30.07 -4.82
CA PRO A 85 -31.30 30.05 -4.77
C PRO A 85 -31.96 28.80 -5.37
N GLU A 86 -31.18 27.94 -6.01
CA GLU A 86 -31.64 26.86 -6.87
C GLU A 86 -31.01 25.50 -6.55
N GLY A 87 -30.47 25.30 -5.33
CA GLY A 87 -29.90 24.01 -4.94
C GLY A 87 -30.07 23.62 -3.46
N GLY A 88 -30.78 22.52 -3.22
CA GLY A 88 -30.41 21.53 -2.19
C GLY A 88 -31.47 21.14 -1.18
N LEU A 89 -32.22 22.08 -0.62
CA LEU A 89 -33.15 21.84 0.50
C LEU A 89 -34.31 22.84 0.41
N SER A 90 -35.56 22.36 0.55
CA SER A 90 -36.77 23.20 0.61
C SER A 90 -37.56 22.90 1.87
N PHE A 91 -38.32 23.87 2.39
CA PHE A 91 -39.20 23.65 3.53
C PHE A 91 -40.57 23.18 3.05
N ASP A 92 -41.12 22.14 3.69
CA ASP A 92 -42.50 21.74 3.44
C ASP A 92 -43.49 22.73 4.10
N GLY A 93 -44.78 22.61 3.76
CA GLY A 93 -45.85 23.46 4.30
C GLY A 93 -46.05 23.34 5.83
N GLY A 94 -45.31 22.46 6.50
CA GLY A 94 -45.23 22.33 7.95
C GLY A 94 -43.97 22.93 8.58
N GLY A 95 -43.07 23.50 7.79
CA GLY A 95 -41.82 24.11 8.26
C GLY A 95 -40.67 23.13 8.49
N TYR A 96 -40.75 21.90 7.97
CA TYR A 96 -39.66 20.93 8.03
C TYR A 96 -38.80 20.97 6.77
N LEU A 97 -37.48 20.83 6.93
CA LEU A 97 -36.52 20.81 5.84
C LEU A 97 -36.60 19.47 5.10
N LYS A 98 -36.88 19.49 3.80
CA LYS A 98 -36.99 18.33 2.92
C LYS A 98 -35.96 18.40 1.80
N LEU A 99 -35.40 17.25 1.43
CA LEU A 99 -34.62 17.08 0.20
C LEU A 99 -35.57 17.14 -1.01
N ASP A 100 -35.31 18.02 -1.97
CA ASP A 100 -36.15 18.17 -3.15
C ASP A 100 -36.12 16.89 -4.00
N ALA A 101 -37.23 16.17 -4.06
CA ALA A 101 -37.32 14.83 -4.64
C ALA A 101 -37.19 14.84 -6.17
N ASP A 102 -37.40 15.99 -6.80
CA ASP A 102 -37.38 16.17 -8.26
C ASP A 102 -36.01 16.61 -8.79
N ARG A 103 -35.03 16.80 -7.90
CA ARG A 103 -33.67 17.25 -8.24
C ARG A 103 -32.61 16.39 -7.55
N GLN A 104 -32.73 15.09 -7.80
CA GLN A 104 -31.68 14.09 -7.57
C GLN A 104 -30.45 14.47 -8.42
N VAL A 105 -29.24 14.21 -7.93
CA VAL A 105 -28.05 14.15 -8.81
C VAL A 105 -28.41 13.13 -9.89
N GLN A 106 -28.56 13.57 -11.14
CA GLN A 106 -28.87 12.63 -12.21
C GLN A 106 -27.73 11.62 -12.25
N LEU A 107 -28.05 10.35 -12.51
CA LEU A 107 -27.02 9.33 -12.64
C LEU A 107 -25.98 9.74 -13.71
N ALA A 108 -26.42 10.50 -14.72
CA ALA A 108 -25.57 11.13 -15.74
C ALA A 108 -24.60 12.17 -15.15
N ASP A 109 -25.02 12.97 -14.18
CA ASP A 109 -24.17 13.97 -13.51
C ASP A 109 -23.15 13.29 -12.58
N PHE A 110 -23.54 12.19 -11.91
CA PHE A 110 -22.58 11.37 -11.18
C PHE A 110 -21.54 10.76 -12.15
N PHE A 111 -21.96 10.26 -13.31
CA PHE A 111 -21.06 9.70 -14.32
C PHE A 111 -20.28 10.74 -15.14
N SER A 112 -20.61 12.03 -15.04
CA SER A 112 -19.81 13.11 -15.64
C SER A 112 -18.64 13.55 -14.74
N LEU A 113 -18.69 13.26 -13.44
CA LEU A 113 -17.58 13.45 -12.51
C LEU A 113 -16.35 12.63 -12.91
N SER A 114 -15.16 13.08 -12.53
CA SER A 114 -13.96 12.26 -12.64
C SER A 114 -14.09 10.97 -11.83
N ARG A 115 -13.28 9.98 -12.18
CA ARG A 115 -13.27 8.71 -11.43
C ARG A 115 -12.98 8.93 -9.94
N CYS A 116 -12.03 9.81 -9.62
CA CYS A 116 -11.65 10.15 -8.25
C CYS A 116 -12.84 10.73 -7.47
N GLU A 117 -13.51 11.74 -8.04
CA GLU A 117 -14.67 12.38 -7.41
C GLU A 117 -15.83 11.40 -7.19
N ARG A 118 -16.11 10.52 -8.16
CA ARG A 118 -17.12 9.46 -7.96
C ARG A 118 -16.77 8.52 -6.81
N MET A 119 -15.48 8.22 -6.66
CA MET A 119 -15.00 7.31 -5.62
C MET A 119 -15.04 7.98 -4.24
N GLU A 120 -14.65 9.24 -4.12
CA GLU A 120 -14.76 10.03 -2.90
C GLU A 120 -16.23 10.15 -2.44
N ILE A 121 -17.16 10.44 -3.35
CA ILE A 121 -18.60 10.46 -3.05
C ILE A 121 -19.07 9.08 -2.56
N THR A 122 -18.63 8.00 -3.19
CA THR A 122 -18.99 6.62 -2.79
C THR A 122 -18.49 6.32 -1.37
N GLN A 123 -17.29 6.80 -1.01
CA GLN A 123 -16.69 6.65 0.31
C GLN A 123 -17.45 7.42 1.39
N VAL A 124 -17.77 8.70 1.15
CA VAL A 124 -18.55 9.55 2.07
C VAL A 124 -19.94 8.97 2.32
N LEU A 125 -20.56 8.38 1.30
CA LEU A 125 -21.90 7.79 1.40
C LEU A 125 -21.92 6.38 2.00
N GLY A 126 -20.78 5.81 2.40
CA GLY A 126 -20.70 4.49 3.02
C GLY A 126 -21.20 3.34 2.12
N LEU A 127 -21.23 3.55 0.80
CA LEU A 127 -21.63 2.55 -0.17
C LEU A 127 -20.52 1.48 -0.20
N LYS A 128 -20.76 0.31 0.42
CA LYS A 128 -19.81 -0.79 0.62
C LYS A 128 -18.95 -1.10 -0.63
N ARG A 129 -17.80 -0.43 -0.73
CA ARG A 129 -16.70 -0.70 -1.65
C ARG A 129 -15.38 -0.39 -0.95
N THR A 130 -14.30 -0.92 -1.50
CA THR A 130 -12.91 -0.72 -1.09
C THR A 130 -12.66 0.73 -0.68
N MET A 131 -12.26 0.94 0.58
CA MET A 131 -11.86 2.27 1.07
C MET A 131 -10.54 2.63 0.43
N ILE A 132 -10.39 3.87 -0.03
CA ILE A 132 -9.17 4.30 -0.71
C ILE A 132 -8.63 5.54 -0.02
N THR A 133 -7.36 5.48 0.36
CA THR A 133 -6.63 6.61 0.90
C THR A 133 -5.57 7.03 -0.10
N ARG A 134 -5.59 8.30 -0.53
CA ARG A 134 -4.55 8.90 -1.35
C ARG A 134 -3.53 9.60 -0.45
N ILE A 135 -2.26 9.20 -0.55
CA ILE A 135 -1.14 9.74 0.24
C ILE A 135 -0.15 10.40 -0.71
N VAL A 136 0.28 11.61 -0.36
CA VAL A 136 1.29 12.39 -1.09
C VAL A 136 2.38 12.88 -0.14
N SER A 137 3.54 13.23 -0.70
CA SER A 137 4.60 13.93 0.05
C SER A 137 4.05 15.23 0.67
N THR A 138 4.48 15.57 1.88
CA THR A 138 4.05 16.79 2.58
C THR A 138 4.50 18.06 1.84
N PHE A 139 5.63 17.96 1.12
CA PHE A 139 6.18 19.05 0.32
C PHE A 139 6.58 18.53 -1.07
N PRO A 140 5.60 18.33 -1.98
CA PRO A 140 5.85 17.74 -3.29
C PRO A 140 6.92 18.50 -4.09
N LYS A 141 7.87 17.76 -4.66
CA LYS A 141 8.90 18.27 -5.57
C LYS A 141 8.77 17.63 -6.96
N GLU A 142 9.31 18.31 -7.98
CA GLU A 142 9.39 17.74 -9.32
C GLU A 142 10.33 16.53 -9.33
N ASP A 143 9.92 15.45 -10.01
CA ASP A 143 10.69 14.20 -10.14
C ASP A 143 11.10 13.58 -8.78
N GLU A 144 10.30 13.81 -7.73
CA GLU A 144 10.48 13.23 -6.40
C GLU A 144 10.14 11.73 -6.35
N ARG A 145 9.23 11.28 -7.21
CA ARG A 145 8.82 9.87 -7.38
C ARG A 145 8.37 9.20 -6.08
N PHE A 146 7.60 9.92 -5.26
CA PHE A 146 6.95 9.38 -4.06
C PHE A 146 6.19 8.09 -4.39
N GLY A 147 6.44 7.02 -3.63
CA GLY A 147 5.87 5.70 -3.89
C GLY A 147 6.71 4.81 -4.80
N ALA A 148 8.01 5.08 -4.96
CA ALA A 148 8.89 4.25 -5.79
C ALA A 148 9.20 2.87 -5.20
N SER A 149 9.17 2.75 -3.87
CA SER A 149 9.14 1.48 -3.13
C SER A 149 8.14 1.63 -1.99
N VAL A 150 7.42 0.56 -1.64
CA VAL A 150 6.39 0.57 -0.59
C VAL A 150 6.49 -0.72 0.21
N SER A 151 6.20 -0.64 1.51
CA SER A 151 6.11 -1.82 2.37
C SER A 151 5.05 -1.60 3.44
N LEU A 152 4.14 -2.57 3.59
CA LEU A 152 3.15 -2.62 4.66
C LEU A 152 3.59 -3.61 5.74
N ASN A 153 3.26 -3.31 6.99
CA ASN A 153 3.34 -4.32 8.05
C ASN A 153 2.19 -5.34 7.94
N ALA A 154 2.27 -6.42 8.74
CA ALA A 154 1.32 -7.52 8.66
C ALA A 154 -0.13 -7.08 8.94
N ALA A 155 -0.35 -6.12 9.84
CA ALA A 155 -1.68 -5.59 10.14
C ALA A 155 -2.23 -4.70 9.01
N GLY A 156 -1.38 -4.05 8.23
CA GLY A 156 -1.77 -3.04 7.24
C GLY A 156 -2.03 -1.66 7.86
N ASP A 157 -1.44 -1.36 9.01
CA ASP A 157 -1.61 -0.09 9.74
C ASP A 157 -0.30 0.73 9.85
N CYS A 158 0.82 0.20 9.38
CA CYS A 158 2.08 0.91 9.23
C CYS A 158 2.58 0.74 7.79
N LEU A 159 2.89 1.87 7.14
CA LEU A 159 3.30 1.94 5.74
C LEU A 159 4.61 2.72 5.64
N ALA A 160 5.65 2.10 5.07
CA ALA A 160 6.86 2.78 4.63
C ALA A 160 6.77 3.10 3.14
N VAL A 161 7.14 4.32 2.77
CA VAL A 161 7.12 4.81 1.39
C VAL A 161 8.49 5.38 1.03
N GLY A 162 9.13 4.77 0.04
CA GLY A 162 10.36 5.25 -0.57
C GLY A 162 10.12 6.46 -1.48
N ILE A 163 11.03 7.42 -1.36
CA ILE A 163 11.10 8.66 -2.13
C ILE A 163 12.53 8.78 -2.68
N ASN A 164 12.74 9.57 -3.74
CA ASN A 164 14.10 9.98 -4.06
C ASN A 164 14.70 10.73 -2.85
N ASN A 165 15.79 10.20 -2.30
CA ASN A 165 16.60 10.75 -1.19
C ASN A 165 15.97 10.71 0.23
N GLN A 166 14.72 10.27 0.39
CA GLN A 166 14.06 10.18 1.70
C GLN A 166 13.13 8.97 1.78
N VAL A 167 12.72 8.62 3.00
CA VAL A 167 11.66 7.64 3.26
C VAL A 167 10.68 8.23 4.26
N CYS A 168 9.38 8.03 4.01
CA CYS A 168 8.32 8.43 4.91
C CYS A 168 7.62 7.20 5.48
N VAL A 169 7.41 7.18 6.80
CA VAL A 169 6.56 6.19 7.47
C VAL A 169 5.27 6.84 7.94
N TYR A 170 4.16 6.22 7.54
CA TYR A 170 2.80 6.59 7.90
C TYR A 170 2.22 5.51 8.81
N THR A 171 1.47 5.93 9.83
CA THR A 171 0.78 5.01 10.74
C THR A 171 -0.70 5.35 10.80
N ARG A 172 -1.54 4.33 10.89
CA ARG A 172 -2.97 4.47 11.09
C ARG A 172 -3.26 4.84 12.54
N ARG A 173 -4.21 5.75 12.72
CA ARG A 173 -4.77 6.12 14.02
C ARG A 173 -5.70 5.00 14.50
N LYS A 174 -5.94 4.95 15.82
CA LYS A 174 -6.95 4.04 16.41
C LYS A 174 -8.35 4.25 15.84
N SER A 175 -8.67 5.46 15.38
CA SER A 175 -9.92 5.80 14.71
C SER A 175 -10.06 5.19 13.30
N GLY A 176 -9.00 4.58 12.76
CA GLY A 176 -9.01 3.97 11.43
C GLY A 176 -8.56 4.87 10.28
N GLU A 177 -8.08 6.09 10.56
CA GLU A 177 -7.57 7.00 9.52
C GLU A 177 -6.04 6.97 9.44
N TRP A 178 -5.48 7.15 8.25
CA TRP A 178 -4.03 7.33 8.07
C TRP A 178 -3.57 8.70 8.56
N ASN A 179 -2.52 8.75 9.38
CA ASN A 179 -1.93 10.01 9.82
C ASN A 179 -1.02 10.62 8.74
N ILE A 180 -1.62 11.19 7.69
CA ILE A 180 -0.89 11.69 6.51
C ILE A 180 -0.22 13.05 6.68
N SER A 181 -0.65 13.85 7.66
CA SER A 181 -0.18 15.24 7.83
C SER A 181 1.16 15.36 8.57
N LYS A 182 1.56 14.31 9.29
CA LYS A 182 2.80 14.28 10.09
C LYS A 182 3.50 12.92 9.91
N PRO A 183 4.03 12.62 8.73
CA PRO A 183 4.83 11.41 8.53
C PRO A 183 6.11 11.46 9.36
N ILE A 184 6.65 10.29 9.65
CA ILE A 184 7.99 10.18 10.20
C ILE A 184 8.95 10.09 9.01
N VAL A 185 9.86 11.04 8.92
CA VAL A 185 10.79 11.19 7.78
C VAL A 185 12.16 10.66 8.16
N PHE A 186 12.74 9.86 7.27
CA PHE A 186 14.10 9.36 7.32
C PHE A 186 14.86 9.95 6.13
N GLU A 187 15.87 10.77 6.41
CA GLU A 187 16.64 11.45 5.38
C GLU A 187 17.95 10.73 5.09
N ALA A 188 18.45 10.86 3.85
CA ALA A 188 19.82 10.50 3.54
C ALA A 188 20.80 11.37 4.36
N TYR A 189 21.95 10.80 4.76
CA TYR A 189 23.00 11.57 5.42
C TYR A 189 23.62 12.58 4.44
N GLU A 190 24.08 13.71 4.98
CA GLU A 190 24.24 15.04 4.37
C GLU A 190 25.04 15.20 3.05
N ASP A 191 25.55 14.15 2.40
CA ASP A 191 26.49 14.28 1.28
C ASP A 191 26.09 13.59 -0.05
N GLU A 192 24.93 12.95 -0.17
CA GLU A 192 24.59 12.15 -1.36
C GLU A 192 23.56 12.83 -2.26
N TYR A 193 24.06 13.68 -3.16
CA TYR A 193 23.27 14.46 -4.15
C TYR A 193 22.67 13.62 -5.30
N TYR A 194 22.43 12.33 -5.07
CA TYR A 194 22.17 11.40 -6.16
C TYR A 194 20.76 10.79 -6.04
N LYS A 195 19.98 10.99 -7.11
CA LYS A 195 18.56 10.61 -7.28
C LYS A 195 18.31 9.09 -7.29
N SER A 196 18.76 8.37 -6.27
CA SER A 196 18.49 6.94 -6.12
C SER A 196 17.27 6.75 -5.22
N SER A 197 16.32 5.95 -5.70
CA SER A 197 15.16 5.55 -4.92
C SER A 197 15.60 4.66 -3.77
N TRP A 198 15.11 4.96 -2.57
CA TRP A 198 15.24 4.06 -1.44
C TRP A 198 14.34 2.84 -1.65
N ASP A 199 14.87 1.66 -1.39
CA ASP A 199 14.10 0.44 -1.19
C ASP A 199 13.78 0.27 0.29
N VAL A 200 12.55 -0.14 0.59
CA VAL A 200 12.02 -0.17 1.96
C VAL A 200 11.46 -1.54 2.29
N SER A 201 11.71 -2.01 3.51
CA SER A 201 11.11 -3.24 4.04
C SER A 201 10.80 -3.08 5.51
N LEU A 202 9.52 -3.26 5.88
CA LEU A 202 9.06 -3.33 7.26
C LEU A 202 9.01 -4.77 7.75
N ASP A 203 9.19 -4.96 9.04
CA ASP A 203 8.83 -6.21 9.72
C ASP A 203 7.30 -6.32 9.92
N ALA A 204 6.83 -7.46 10.44
CA ALA A 204 5.40 -7.69 10.62
C ALA A 204 4.76 -6.78 11.67
N ALA A 205 5.51 -6.38 12.70
CA ALA A 205 5.00 -5.47 13.73
C ALA A 205 4.97 -4.01 13.24
N GLY A 206 5.80 -3.65 12.26
CA GLY A 206 6.01 -2.26 11.84
C GLY A 206 6.86 -1.48 12.85
N ASP A 207 7.76 -2.17 13.55
CA ASP A 207 8.70 -1.58 14.50
C ASP A 207 10.16 -1.60 14.03
N THR A 208 10.45 -2.33 12.95
CA THR A 208 11.79 -2.43 12.38
C THR A 208 11.68 -2.12 10.89
N LEU A 209 12.47 -1.14 10.44
CA LEU A 209 12.49 -0.67 9.05
C LEU A 209 13.90 -0.83 8.49
N ALA A 210 14.04 -1.65 7.46
CA ALA A 210 15.25 -1.73 6.67
C ALA A 210 15.14 -0.80 5.46
N LEU A 211 16.21 -0.06 5.22
CA LEU A 211 16.37 0.88 4.12
C LEU A 211 17.59 0.49 3.29
N GLY A 212 17.41 0.37 1.98
CA GLY A 212 18.49 0.21 1.00
C GLY A 212 18.56 1.41 0.07
N ASN A 213 19.76 1.93 -0.18
CA ASN A 213 19.99 2.92 -1.23
C ASN A 213 21.29 2.58 -1.96
N MET A 214 21.28 2.60 -3.29
CA MET A 214 22.49 2.46 -4.09
C MET A 214 22.81 3.78 -4.79
N SER A 215 24.00 4.35 -4.55
CA SER A 215 24.49 5.50 -5.32
C SER A 215 24.63 5.18 -6.83
N PRO A 216 24.26 6.11 -7.74
CA PRO A 216 24.36 5.91 -9.19
C PRO A 216 25.80 6.07 -9.71
N TYR A 217 25.98 5.81 -11.02
CA TYR A 217 27.27 5.99 -11.72
C TYR A 217 27.83 7.41 -11.49
N PRO A 218 29.14 7.62 -11.27
CA PRO A 218 30.22 6.64 -11.14
C PRO A 218 30.54 6.23 -9.69
N THR A 219 29.81 6.69 -8.67
CA THR A 219 30.10 6.46 -7.23
C THR A 219 29.67 5.08 -6.73
N TYR A 220 29.73 4.12 -7.63
CA TYR A 220 29.17 2.77 -7.59
C TYR A 220 29.50 1.87 -6.40
N ASN A 221 30.39 2.30 -5.51
CA ASN A 221 30.79 1.55 -4.32
C ASN A 221 30.18 2.13 -3.02
N GLN A 222 29.18 3.01 -3.11
CA GLN A 222 28.61 3.77 -1.99
C GLN A 222 27.12 3.45 -1.76
N GLY A 223 26.72 2.20 -1.94
CA GLY A 223 25.39 1.77 -1.52
C GLY A 223 25.33 1.57 -0.01
N ARG A 224 24.16 1.80 0.61
CA ARG A 224 23.98 1.77 2.05
C ARG A 224 22.76 0.93 2.43
N VAL A 225 22.94 0.10 3.45
CA VAL A 225 21.84 -0.59 4.14
C VAL A 225 21.80 -0.14 5.59
N CYS A 226 20.64 0.31 6.03
CA CYS A 226 20.40 0.78 7.39
C CYS A 226 19.17 0.09 7.97
N VAL A 227 19.19 -0.18 9.27
CA VAL A 227 17.99 -0.59 10.01
C VAL A 227 17.68 0.43 11.09
N TYR A 228 16.44 0.88 11.09
CA TYR A 228 15.86 1.76 12.10
C TYR A 228 14.92 0.94 12.98
N THR A 229 14.82 1.32 14.26
CA THR A 229 13.95 0.64 15.22
C THR A 229 13.03 1.64 15.91
N ARG A 230 11.78 1.24 16.05
CA ARG A 230 10.76 1.93 16.80
C ARG A 230 10.67 1.34 18.19
N THR A 231 10.94 2.14 19.21
CA THR A 231 10.86 1.73 20.61
C THR A 231 9.80 2.56 21.32
N LYS A 232 8.83 1.89 21.96
CA LYS A 232 7.74 2.54 22.71
C LYS A 232 7.00 3.62 21.89
N GLY A 233 6.82 3.36 20.59
CA GLY A 233 6.10 4.25 19.68
C GLY A 233 6.96 5.30 18.97
N PHE A 234 8.23 5.47 19.33
CA PHE A 234 9.15 6.46 18.74
C PHE A 234 10.19 5.79 17.85
N TRP A 235 10.40 6.33 16.66
CA TRP A 235 11.49 5.92 15.77
C TRP A 235 12.76 6.68 16.14
N ASP A 236 13.87 5.96 16.30
CA ASP A 236 15.19 6.58 16.36
C ASP A 236 15.70 6.85 14.94
N THR A 237 15.37 8.01 14.38
CA THR A 237 15.77 8.39 13.01
C THR A 237 17.23 8.86 12.91
N LYS A 238 17.93 9.01 14.04
CA LYS A 238 19.28 9.61 14.08
C LYS A 238 20.39 8.58 14.28
N HIS A 239 20.09 7.45 14.89
CA HIS A 239 21.07 6.41 15.20
C HIS A 239 20.66 5.04 14.63
N PRO A 240 20.57 4.90 13.30
CA PRO A 240 20.35 3.60 12.68
C PRO A 240 21.51 2.65 12.94
N VAL A 241 21.21 1.35 12.88
CA VAL A 241 22.26 0.36 12.65
C VAL A 241 22.64 0.41 11.18
N VAL A 242 23.89 0.77 10.91
CA VAL A 242 24.47 0.81 9.57
C VAL A 242 25.26 -0.47 9.32
N PHE A 243 24.95 -1.14 8.22
CA PHE A 243 25.62 -2.38 7.84
C PHE A 243 26.89 -2.08 7.04
N PRO A 244 27.98 -2.82 7.27
CA PRO A 244 29.26 -2.54 6.63
C PRO A 244 29.15 -2.71 5.11
N ILE A 245 29.67 -1.72 4.40
CA ILE A 245 29.84 -1.75 2.95
C ILE A 245 31.17 -2.47 2.69
N GLY A 246 31.12 -3.60 1.98
CA GLY A 246 32.34 -4.24 1.46
C GLY A 246 32.91 -3.47 0.26
N PRO A 247 33.86 -4.03 -0.51
CA PRO A 247 34.19 -3.51 -1.84
C PRO A 247 33.03 -3.69 -2.86
N GLU A 248 31.90 -4.25 -2.41
CA GLU A 248 30.74 -4.65 -3.19
C GLU A 248 29.64 -3.60 -3.25
N TYR A 249 28.88 -3.64 -4.35
CA TYR A 249 27.62 -2.93 -4.51
C TYR A 249 26.62 -3.53 -3.52
N PHE A 250 26.11 -2.77 -2.55
CA PHE A 250 25.20 -3.29 -1.52
C PHE A 250 24.07 -2.30 -1.20
N GLY A 251 22.83 -2.79 -1.11
CA GLY A 251 21.66 -1.98 -0.77
C GLY A 251 20.79 -1.56 -1.95
N VAL A 252 20.84 -2.29 -3.08
CA VAL A 252 19.90 -2.04 -4.20
C VAL A 252 18.47 -2.39 -3.80
N ASN A 253 18.33 -3.45 -3.01
CA ASN A 253 17.08 -3.90 -2.43
C ASN A 253 17.36 -4.34 -1.00
N VAL A 254 16.34 -4.30 -0.15
CA VAL A 254 16.39 -4.86 1.21
C VAL A 254 15.17 -5.72 1.47
N SER A 255 15.34 -6.77 2.26
CA SER A 255 14.22 -7.60 2.70
C SER A 255 14.44 -8.04 4.15
N LEU A 256 13.44 -7.78 4.99
CA LEU A 256 13.35 -8.25 6.37
C LEU A 256 12.40 -9.45 6.48
N SER A 257 12.72 -10.37 7.39
CA SER A 257 11.74 -11.33 7.91
C SER A 257 10.67 -10.63 8.74
N ALA A 258 9.50 -11.25 8.90
CA ALA A 258 8.41 -10.77 9.75
C ALA A 258 8.81 -10.50 11.20
N ALA A 259 9.75 -11.28 11.75
CA ALA A 259 10.24 -11.10 13.12
C ALA A 259 11.24 -9.93 13.28
N GLY A 260 11.65 -9.29 12.17
CA GLY A 260 12.64 -8.21 12.20
C GLY A 260 14.03 -8.66 12.66
N ASP A 261 14.37 -9.95 12.52
CA ASP A 261 15.62 -10.54 13.01
C ASP A 261 16.52 -11.13 11.92
N CYS A 262 16.04 -11.22 10.68
CA CYS A 262 16.81 -11.64 9.52
C CYS A 262 16.72 -10.54 8.45
N LEU A 263 17.87 -10.11 7.94
CA LEU A 263 17.99 -9.07 6.91
C LEU A 263 18.86 -9.57 5.77
N VAL A 264 18.40 -9.33 4.55
CA VAL A 264 19.22 -9.41 3.34
C VAL A 264 19.23 -8.06 2.63
N GLY A 265 20.37 -7.70 2.06
CA GLY A 265 20.50 -6.58 1.13
C GLY A 265 20.99 -7.08 -0.22
N GLY A 266 20.30 -6.69 -1.29
CA GLY A 266 20.68 -6.97 -2.66
C GLY A 266 21.93 -6.19 -3.08
N GLY A 267 22.74 -6.80 -3.95
CA GLY A 267 24.03 -6.28 -4.36
C GLY A 267 24.65 -7.00 -5.56
N LYS A 268 25.45 -6.30 -6.36
CA LYS A 268 26.22 -6.89 -7.47
C LYS A 268 27.47 -7.59 -6.89
N PRO A 269 27.79 -8.83 -7.30
CA PRO A 269 28.62 -9.69 -6.47
C PRO A 269 30.10 -9.29 -6.51
N TYR A 270 30.65 -9.05 -5.32
CA TYR A 270 31.92 -9.65 -4.93
C TYR A 270 31.60 -10.64 -3.79
N PRO A 271 32.04 -11.91 -3.86
CA PRO A 271 31.74 -12.87 -2.81
C PRO A 271 32.32 -12.46 -1.45
N PRO A 272 31.60 -12.75 -0.34
CA PRO A 272 30.35 -13.52 -0.28
C PRO A 272 29.08 -12.64 -0.29
N PHE A 273 27.97 -13.18 -0.83
CA PHE A 273 26.61 -12.69 -0.56
C PHE A 273 26.26 -12.96 0.91
N ARG A 274 25.57 -12.05 1.59
CA ARG A 274 25.48 -12.06 3.07
C ARG A 274 24.07 -11.91 3.58
N ILE A 275 23.78 -12.66 4.64
CA ILE A 275 22.58 -12.50 5.46
C ILE A 275 23.02 -12.01 6.84
N PHE A 276 22.34 -11.00 7.35
CA PHE A 276 22.58 -10.46 8.68
C PHE A 276 21.50 -10.92 9.66
N MET A 277 21.92 -11.27 10.87
CA MET A 277 21.03 -11.77 11.91
C MET A 277 21.02 -10.81 13.10
N ARG A 278 19.83 -10.59 13.66
CA ARG A 278 19.63 -9.94 14.95
C ARG A 278 19.49 -11.01 16.02
N ARG A 279 20.20 -10.86 17.13
CA ARG A 279 20.12 -11.76 18.29
C ARG A 279 20.02 -10.92 19.56
N ASN A 280 19.04 -11.23 20.40
CA ASN A 280 18.78 -10.49 21.64
C ASN A 280 18.69 -8.97 21.42
N GLY A 281 18.03 -8.55 20.33
CA GLY A 281 17.86 -7.14 19.98
C GLY A 281 19.04 -6.48 19.27
N ILE A 282 20.18 -7.15 19.13
CA ILE A 282 21.42 -6.61 18.54
C ILE A 282 21.70 -7.25 17.17
N TRP A 283 21.95 -6.43 16.15
CA TRP A 283 22.36 -6.89 14.82
C TRP A 283 23.84 -7.31 14.82
N ASP A 284 24.12 -8.51 14.33
CA ASP A 284 25.49 -8.99 14.10
C ASP A 284 26.01 -8.48 12.76
N THR A 285 26.50 -7.24 12.76
CA THR A 285 27.04 -6.59 11.55
C THR A 285 28.44 -7.07 11.19
N LYS A 286 29.15 -7.72 12.14
CA LYS A 286 30.56 -8.11 11.98
C LYS A 286 30.73 -9.55 11.51
N LYS A 287 29.77 -10.43 11.80
CA LYS A 287 29.79 -11.84 11.40
C LYS A 287 28.50 -12.22 10.65
N PRO A 288 28.28 -11.64 9.46
CA PRO A 288 27.18 -12.07 8.62
C PRO A 288 27.35 -13.53 8.20
N ILE A 289 26.24 -14.17 7.88
CA ILE A 289 26.22 -15.52 7.32
C ILE A 289 26.53 -15.41 5.82
N PRO A 290 27.64 -15.98 5.33
CA PRO A 290 27.91 -16.03 3.90
C PRO A 290 27.00 -17.05 3.22
N ILE A 291 26.45 -16.68 2.08
CA ILE A 291 25.73 -17.56 1.16
C ILE A 291 26.65 -17.82 -0.04
N PRO A 292 27.00 -19.09 -0.31
CA PRO A 292 27.77 -19.45 -1.49
C PRO A 292 27.10 -18.95 -2.77
N ILE A 293 27.91 -18.42 -3.67
CA ILE A 293 27.45 -18.02 -5.00
C ILE A 293 27.47 -19.27 -5.90
N PRO A 294 26.37 -19.59 -6.63
CA PRO A 294 26.35 -20.71 -7.55
C PRO A 294 27.44 -20.56 -8.62
N SER A 295 28.16 -21.64 -8.92
CA SER A 295 29.32 -21.63 -9.82
C SER A 295 28.99 -21.22 -11.25
N ASP A 296 27.74 -21.41 -11.67
CA ASP A 296 27.22 -21.07 -13.00
C ASP A 296 26.44 -19.75 -13.03
N SER A 297 26.56 -18.93 -11.97
CA SER A 297 25.93 -17.61 -11.93
C SER A 297 26.72 -16.54 -12.69
N TYR A 298 26.02 -15.50 -13.15
CA TYR A 298 26.62 -14.40 -13.91
C TYR A 298 26.61 -13.08 -13.14
N GLU A 299 25.44 -12.61 -12.70
CA GLU A 299 25.33 -11.49 -11.74
C GLU A 299 24.32 -11.85 -10.66
N PHE A 300 24.78 -12.67 -9.71
CA PHE A 300 24.00 -13.13 -8.57
C PHE A 300 23.83 -12.03 -7.51
N GLY A 301 22.61 -11.89 -6.98
CA GLY A 301 22.42 -11.18 -5.71
C GLY A 301 21.86 -9.77 -5.83
N TRP A 302 21.64 -9.23 -7.03
CA TRP A 302 21.19 -7.83 -7.18
C TRP A 302 19.87 -7.58 -6.44
N ILE A 303 18.92 -8.51 -6.52
CA ILE A 303 17.64 -8.48 -5.82
C ILE A 303 17.49 -9.79 -5.05
N ALA A 304 17.05 -9.70 -3.80
CA ALA A 304 16.84 -10.86 -2.95
C ALA A 304 15.70 -10.66 -1.95
N HIS A 305 14.82 -11.64 -1.83
CA HIS A 305 13.66 -11.58 -0.95
C HIS A 305 13.67 -12.76 0.03
N LEU A 306 13.45 -12.44 1.31
CA LEU A 306 13.21 -13.44 2.35
C LEU A 306 11.72 -13.81 2.37
N SER A 307 11.43 -15.06 2.77
CA SER A 307 10.10 -15.41 3.27
C SER A 307 9.85 -14.69 4.60
N ALA A 308 8.58 -14.47 4.94
CA ALA A 308 8.22 -13.84 6.22
C ALA A 308 8.78 -14.62 7.42
N ALA A 309 8.81 -15.96 7.36
CA ALA A 309 9.42 -16.80 8.39
C ALA A 309 10.96 -16.70 8.46
N GLY A 310 11.62 -16.03 7.51
CA GLY A 310 13.08 -15.90 7.45
C GLY A 310 13.81 -17.22 7.21
N ASN A 311 13.08 -18.23 6.69
CA ASN A 311 13.57 -19.58 6.46
C ASN A 311 13.83 -19.91 4.99
N CYS A 312 13.41 -19.05 4.06
CA CYS A 312 13.66 -19.19 2.64
C CYS A 312 14.19 -17.85 2.10
N LEU A 313 15.15 -17.93 1.20
CA LEU A 313 15.76 -16.78 0.54
C LEU A 313 15.71 -17.03 -0.97
N ALA A 314 14.98 -16.19 -1.69
CA ALA A 314 15.01 -16.17 -3.15
C ALA A 314 16.00 -15.09 -3.61
N VAL A 315 16.90 -15.45 -4.52
CA VAL A 315 17.93 -14.56 -5.06
C VAL A 315 17.91 -14.62 -6.57
N ARG A 316 17.82 -13.45 -7.20
CA ARG A 316 17.87 -13.33 -8.65
C ARG A 316 19.31 -13.39 -9.15
N ASP A 317 19.51 -14.08 -10.27
CA ASP A 317 20.71 -13.99 -11.11
C ASP A 317 20.37 -13.19 -12.38
N TYR A 318 21.39 -12.72 -13.11
CA TYR A 318 21.19 -12.04 -14.39
C TYR A 318 20.79 -13.02 -15.51
N ALA A 319 21.31 -14.26 -15.45
CA ALA A 319 20.68 -15.35 -16.19
C ALA A 319 19.20 -15.43 -15.78
N PRO A 320 18.26 -15.87 -16.65
CA PRO A 320 16.82 -15.91 -16.35
C PRO A 320 16.49 -17.00 -15.31
N VAL A 321 16.97 -16.78 -14.08
CA VAL A 321 17.10 -17.75 -13.02
C VAL A 321 16.86 -17.08 -11.67
N ILE A 322 16.11 -17.77 -10.81
CA ILE A 322 16.08 -17.51 -9.38
C ILE A 322 16.65 -18.73 -8.66
N TYR A 323 17.52 -18.48 -7.69
CA TYR A 323 17.98 -19.48 -6.74
C TYR A 323 17.21 -19.33 -5.44
N VAL A 324 16.73 -20.45 -4.89
CA VAL A 324 16.09 -20.47 -3.58
C VAL A 324 16.94 -21.30 -2.61
N TYR A 325 17.37 -20.63 -1.54
CA TYR A 325 18.07 -21.23 -0.42
C TYR A 325 17.06 -21.50 0.69
N THR A 326 17.21 -22.62 1.38
CA THR A 326 16.38 -22.98 2.53
C THR A 326 17.22 -22.98 3.79
N ARG A 327 16.62 -22.54 4.89
CA ARG A 327 17.19 -22.56 6.22
C ARG A 327 16.48 -23.58 7.09
N THR A 328 17.22 -24.53 7.61
CA THR A 328 16.70 -25.59 8.49
C THR A 328 17.48 -25.55 9.79
N ASN A 329 16.77 -25.51 10.93
CA ASN A 329 17.38 -25.46 12.27
C ASN A 329 18.45 -24.37 12.43
N GLY A 330 18.21 -23.20 11.81
CA GLY A 330 19.12 -22.05 11.88
C GLY A 330 20.27 -22.06 10.86
N ILE A 331 20.44 -23.12 10.07
CA ILE A 331 21.52 -23.29 9.10
C ILE A 331 20.96 -23.13 7.68
N TRP A 332 21.60 -22.30 6.87
CA TRP A 332 21.28 -22.14 5.45
C TRP A 332 21.96 -23.25 4.64
N ASP A 333 21.21 -23.96 3.81
CA ASP A 333 21.76 -24.90 2.83
C ASP A 333 22.32 -24.09 1.64
N GLY A 334 23.57 -23.69 1.77
CA GLY A 334 24.30 -22.94 0.76
C GLY A 334 24.82 -23.77 -0.40
N GLU A 335 24.87 -25.10 -0.26
CA GLU A 335 25.50 -26.00 -1.23
C GLU A 335 24.50 -26.51 -2.27
N ASN A 336 23.22 -26.60 -1.90
CA ASN A 336 22.18 -27.18 -2.77
C ASN A 336 20.99 -26.21 -2.98
N PRO A 337 21.21 -24.99 -3.50
CA PRO A 337 20.10 -24.11 -3.83
C PRO A 337 19.22 -24.70 -4.93
N ILE A 338 17.92 -24.50 -4.82
CA ILE A 338 16.97 -24.88 -5.87
C ILE A 338 17.02 -23.83 -6.97
N LYS A 339 17.24 -24.27 -8.20
CA LYS A 339 17.37 -23.41 -9.38
C LYS A 339 16.06 -23.40 -10.18
N PHE A 340 15.40 -22.25 -10.23
CA PHE A 340 14.23 -22.01 -11.07
C PHE A 340 14.66 -21.41 -12.39
N LYS A 341 14.33 -22.06 -13.50
CA LYS A 341 14.57 -21.54 -14.86
C LYS A 341 13.23 -21.21 -15.50
N VAL A 342 13.21 -20.16 -16.31
CA VAL A 342 12.03 -19.86 -17.12
C VAL A 342 11.88 -20.92 -18.21
N PRO A 343 10.66 -21.43 -18.48
CA PRO A 343 10.46 -22.57 -19.39
C PRO A 343 10.76 -22.31 -20.88
N GLU A 344 10.78 -21.04 -21.33
CA GLU A 344 10.85 -20.71 -22.77
C GLU A 344 12.07 -19.85 -23.15
N ASN A 345 12.55 -20.02 -24.39
CA ASN A 345 13.65 -19.26 -24.95
C ASN A 345 13.24 -17.79 -25.21
N ASN A 346 14.12 -16.83 -24.95
CA ASN A 346 13.91 -15.36 -25.04
C ASN A 346 13.11 -14.69 -23.90
N LEU A 347 12.80 -15.43 -22.83
CA LEU A 347 12.23 -14.85 -21.61
C LEU A 347 13.31 -14.50 -20.59
N PHE A 348 13.14 -13.37 -19.91
CA PHE A 348 13.99 -12.96 -18.80
C PHE A 348 13.20 -12.95 -17.50
N VAL A 349 13.82 -13.44 -16.42
CA VAL A 349 13.29 -13.19 -15.07
C VAL A 349 13.35 -11.69 -14.83
N GLY A 350 12.18 -11.09 -14.65
CA GLY A 350 12.04 -9.69 -14.32
C GLY A 350 12.60 -9.37 -12.93
N ARG A 351 12.45 -8.13 -12.51
CA ARG A 351 12.92 -7.70 -11.18
C ARG A 351 11.97 -8.06 -10.04
N ALA A 352 10.72 -8.38 -10.36
CA ALA A 352 9.68 -8.64 -9.37
C ALA A 352 9.51 -10.14 -9.10
N PHE A 353 9.73 -10.54 -7.85
CA PHE A 353 9.42 -11.89 -7.36
C PHE A 353 9.11 -11.83 -5.86
N SER A 354 8.29 -12.76 -5.38
CA SER A 354 7.82 -12.78 -3.99
C SER A 354 7.71 -14.20 -3.48
N LEU A 355 8.17 -14.41 -2.25
CA LEU A 355 7.86 -15.62 -1.46
C LEU A 355 6.62 -15.36 -0.61
N ASN A 356 5.88 -16.41 -0.26
CA ASN A 356 4.91 -16.35 0.83
C ASN A 356 5.59 -16.60 2.18
N ALA A 357 4.83 -16.57 3.29
CA ALA A 357 5.40 -16.62 4.63
C ALA A 357 6.19 -17.90 4.93
N GLU A 358 5.66 -19.06 4.52
CA GLU A 358 6.30 -20.37 4.71
C GLU A 358 7.44 -20.63 3.72
N GLY A 359 7.56 -19.79 2.68
CA GLY A 359 8.50 -19.97 1.58
C GLY A 359 8.25 -21.25 0.78
N ASP A 360 6.99 -21.70 0.69
CA ASP A 360 6.56 -22.84 -0.12
C ASP A 360 5.90 -22.41 -1.43
N ARG A 361 5.78 -21.09 -1.67
CA ARG A 361 5.29 -20.49 -2.92
C ARG A 361 6.22 -19.37 -3.35
N LEU A 362 6.55 -19.36 -4.64
CA LEU A 362 7.37 -18.33 -5.26
C LEU A 362 6.64 -17.81 -6.50
N ALA A 363 6.25 -16.55 -6.49
CA ALA A 363 5.73 -15.84 -7.66
C ALA A 363 6.88 -15.10 -8.35
N VAL A 364 6.96 -15.20 -9.68
CA VAL A 364 8.04 -14.62 -10.49
C VAL A 364 7.46 -13.90 -11.69
N GLY A 365 7.75 -12.62 -11.83
CA GLY A 365 7.42 -11.83 -13.01
C GLY A 365 8.44 -12.09 -14.12
N ILE A 366 7.93 -12.32 -15.32
CA ILE A 366 8.71 -12.62 -16.53
C ILE A 366 8.51 -11.49 -17.53
N GLU A 367 9.63 -10.99 -18.03
CA GLU A 367 9.70 -9.94 -19.03
C GLU A 367 10.12 -10.54 -20.38
N PHE A 368 9.54 -10.02 -21.45
CA PHE A 368 9.84 -10.43 -22.82
C PHE A 368 10.83 -9.46 -23.46
N TYR A 369 11.82 -9.98 -24.18
CA TYR A 369 12.76 -9.15 -24.92
C TYR A 369 12.01 -8.32 -25.99
N ASN A 370 12.07 -6.99 -25.89
CA ASN A 370 11.39 -6.05 -26.80
C ASN A 370 9.86 -6.19 -26.91
N SER A 371 9.20 -6.83 -25.94
CA SER A 371 7.74 -6.82 -25.83
C SER A 371 7.29 -6.17 -24.53
N THR A 372 6.10 -5.59 -24.58
CA THR A 372 5.38 -5.10 -23.41
C THR A 372 4.49 -6.18 -22.78
N ASP A 373 4.45 -7.35 -23.38
CA ASP A 373 3.80 -8.52 -22.78
C ASP A 373 4.58 -8.92 -21.53
N GLY A 374 3.88 -9.47 -20.56
CA GLY A 374 4.47 -9.93 -19.32
C GLY A 374 3.64 -11.06 -18.76
N GLU A 375 4.31 -11.95 -18.05
CA GLU A 375 3.71 -13.15 -17.47
C GLU A 375 4.16 -13.28 -16.02
N VAL A 376 3.34 -13.93 -15.21
CA VAL A 376 3.73 -14.30 -13.86
C VAL A 376 3.64 -15.81 -13.73
N TYR A 377 4.68 -16.41 -13.17
CA TYR A 377 4.72 -17.84 -12.87
C TYR A 377 4.72 -18.04 -11.36
N LEU A 378 3.85 -18.93 -10.88
CA LEU A 378 3.77 -19.33 -9.48
C LEU A 378 4.24 -20.77 -9.33
N TYR A 379 5.38 -20.93 -8.67
CA TYR A 379 5.94 -22.22 -8.29
C TYR A 379 5.45 -22.62 -6.91
N LYS A 380 5.22 -23.92 -6.70
CA LYS A 380 4.76 -24.48 -5.43
C LYS A 380 5.69 -25.57 -4.94
N ARG A 381 5.97 -25.58 -3.64
CA ARG A 381 6.64 -26.68 -2.94
C ARG A 381 5.60 -27.57 -2.29
N ARG A 382 5.60 -28.87 -2.61
CA ARG A 382 4.72 -29.87 -2.03
C ARG A 382 5.55 -30.99 -1.44
N ASN A 383 5.28 -31.36 -0.19
CA ASN A 383 6.01 -32.41 0.52
C ASN A 383 7.54 -32.23 0.50
N GLY A 384 8.01 -30.98 0.62
CA GLY A 384 9.43 -30.64 0.59
C GLY A 384 10.07 -30.52 -0.80
N VAL A 385 9.34 -30.82 -1.88
CA VAL A 385 9.85 -30.78 -3.26
C VAL A 385 9.20 -29.63 -4.03
N TRP A 386 10.00 -28.81 -4.71
CA TRP A 386 9.50 -27.77 -5.61
C TRP A 386 9.08 -28.38 -6.94
N ASP A 387 7.87 -28.05 -7.40
CA ASP A 387 7.41 -28.34 -8.75
C ASP A 387 7.91 -27.25 -9.69
N THR A 388 9.14 -27.43 -10.19
CA THR A 388 9.80 -26.48 -11.10
C THR A 388 9.36 -26.65 -12.55
N GLU A 389 8.74 -27.78 -12.89
CA GLU A 389 8.38 -28.14 -14.27
C GLU A 389 6.96 -27.73 -14.63
N ASN A 390 6.05 -27.66 -13.65
CA ASN A 390 4.63 -27.34 -13.87
C ASN A 390 4.17 -26.12 -13.05
N PRO A 391 4.80 -24.93 -13.22
CA PRO A 391 4.33 -23.72 -12.57
C PRO A 391 2.94 -23.31 -13.06
N ILE A 392 2.19 -22.63 -12.20
CA ILE A 392 0.92 -22.00 -12.60
C ILE A 392 1.28 -20.70 -13.35
N LYS A 393 0.83 -20.59 -14.60
CA LYS A 393 1.03 -19.41 -15.45
C LYS A 393 -0.15 -18.45 -15.34
N PHE A 394 0.16 -17.18 -15.10
CA PHE A 394 -0.77 -16.05 -15.12
C PHE A 394 -0.42 -15.19 -16.33
N SER A 395 -1.37 -15.07 -17.25
CA SER A 395 -1.22 -14.22 -18.43
C SER A 395 -1.89 -12.87 -18.22
N ALA A 396 -1.29 -11.85 -18.83
CA ALA A 396 -1.82 -10.50 -18.84
C ALA A 396 -3.26 -10.48 -19.40
N PRO A 397 -4.24 -9.88 -18.70
CA PRO A 397 -5.54 -9.58 -19.28
C PRO A 397 -5.41 -8.64 -20.48
N ALA A 398 -6.34 -8.72 -21.45
CA ALA A 398 -6.25 -8.00 -22.71
C ALA A 398 -5.97 -6.49 -22.52
N ASN A 399 -5.02 -5.96 -23.30
CA ASN A 399 -4.53 -4.57 -23.27
C ASN A 399 -3.70 -4.17 -22.03
N SER A 400 -3.23 -5.13 -21.25
CA SER A 400 -2.27 -4.87 -20.18
C SER A 400 -0.84 -4.86 -20.72
N VAL A 401 -0.09 -3.85 -20.31
CA VAL A 401 1.31 -3.62 -20.69
C VAL A 401 2.15 -3.77 -19.42
N TYR A 402 3.33 -4.39 -19.49
CA TYR A 402 4.23 -4.62 -18.35
C TYR A 402 3.59 -5.38 -17.19
N PHE A 403 2.71 -6.35 -17.48
CA PHE A 403 2.12 -7.23 -16.48
C PHE A 403 3.21 -8.03 -15.76
N GLY A 404 3.24 -8.02 -14.43
CA GLY A 404 4.28 -8.70 -13.65
C GLY A 404 5.53 -7.86 -13.39
N SER A 405 5.53 -6.57 -13.75
CA SER A 405 6.63 -5.63 -13.44
C SER A 405 6.74 -5.30 -11.95
N SER A 406 5.64 -5.46 -11.21
CA SER A 406 5.60 -5.49 -9.75
C SER A 406 4.62 -6.59 -9.34
N LEU A 407 4.90 -7.28 -8.24
CA LEU A 407 4.00 -8.31 -7.71
C LEU A 407 4.26 -8.57 -6.24
N GLU A 408 3.28 -9.13 -5.55
CA GLU A 408 3.42 -9.57 -4.17
C GLU A 408 2.43 -10.67 -3.81
N LEU A 409 2.91 -11.66 -3.05
CA LEU A 409 2.08 -12.68 -2.40
C LEU A 409 1.74 -12.24 -0.98
N ASN A 410 0.53 -12.53 -0.52
CA ASN A 410 0.25 -12.47 0.91
C ASN A 410 0.93 -13.63 1.67
N ASP A 411 0.94 -13.59 3.01
CA ASP A 411 1.60 -14.61 3.84
C ASP A 411 1.13 -16.03 3.52
N ALA A 412 -0.18 -16.22 3.32
CA ALA A 412 -0.75 -17.53 3.01
C ALA A 412 -0.41 -18.01 1.58
N GLY A 413 -0.04 -17.09 0.69
CA GLY A 413 0.19 -17.34 -0.73
C GLY A 413 -1.07 -17.79 -1.48
N ASP A 414 -2.24 -17.37 -0.99
CA ASP A 414 -3.55 -17.56 -1.62
C ASP A 414 -4.09 -16.28 -2.28
N ARG A 415 -3.39 -15.15 -2.11
CA ARG A 415 -3.62 -13.91 -2.86
C ARG A 415 -2.32 -13.48 -3.53
N LEU A 416 -2.45 -13.08 -4.79
CA LEU A 416 -1.37 -12.55 -5.61
C LEU A 416 -1.83 -11.22 -6.19
N VAL A 417 -1.06 -10.18 -5.93
CA VAL A 417 -1.22 -8.88 -6.60
C VAL A 417 -0.18 -8.76 -7.70
N VAL A 418 -0.63 -8.30 -8.86
CA VAL A 418 0.23 -8.09 -10.03
C VAL A 418 0.02 -6.70 -10.59
N GLY A 419 1.07 -5.90 -10.61
CA GLY A 419 1.08 -4.61 -11.28
C GLY A 419 1.23 -4.73 -12.79
N ALA A 420 0.59 -3.80 -13.48
CA ALA A 420 0.74 -3.55 -14.90
C ALA A 420 0.66 -2.03 -15.13
N TYR A 421 0.94 -1.59 -16.35
CA TYR A 421 0.85 -0.18 -16.70
C TYR A 421 -0.57 0.36 -16.44
N SER A 422 -0.65 1.38 -15.58
CA SER A 422 -1.88 2.08 -15.17
C SER A 422 -2.86 1.27 -14.30
N ARG A 423 -2.54 0.03 -13.93
CA ARG A 423 -3.49 -0.86 -13.26
C ARG A 423 -2.84 -1.95 -12.42
N VAL A 424 -3.63 -2.58 -11.58
CA VAL A 424 -3.23 -3.69 -10.73
C VAL A 424 -4.31 -4.77 -10.78
N TYR A 425 -3.90 -6.02 -10.83
CA TYR A 425 -4.78 -7.18 -10.79
C TYR A 425 -4.60 -7.92 -9.46
N VAL A 426 -5.72 -8.29 -8.84
CA VAL A 426 -5.74 -9.11 -7.64
C VAL A 426 -6.34 -10.47 -7.97
N TYR A 427 -5.51 -11.49 -7.84
CA TYR A 427 -5.88 -12.89 -7.97
C TYR A 427 -6.09 -13.49 -6.57
N THR A 428 -7.11 -14.32 -6.44
CA THR A 428 -7.47 -15.04 -5.22
C THR A 428 -7.59 -16.52 -5.55
N CYS A 429 -7.00 -17.35 -4.69
CA CYS A 429 -7.02 -18.79 -4.77
C CYS A 429 -8.00 -19.34 -3.73
N LEU A 430 -9.08 -19.96 -4.18
CA LEU A 430 -10.04 -20.67 -3.32
C LEU A 430 -10.09 -22.14 -3.72
N ASN A 431 -9.87 -23.04 -2.76
CA ASN A 431 -9.84 -24.50 -3.00
C ASN A 431 -8.88 -24.89 -4.14
N ASP A 432 -7.65 -24.37 -4.07
CA ASP A 432 -6.60 -24.54 -5.09
C ASP A 432 -6.94 -24.05 -6.51
N LYS A 433 -8.01 -23.27 -6.67
CA LYS A 433 -8.40 -22.66 -7.94
C LYS A 433 -8.24 -21.14 -7.88
N TRP A 434 -7.41 -20.61 -8.76
CA TRP A 434 -7.25 -19.18 -8.97
C TRP A 434 -8.36 -18.64 -9.87
N ASN A 435 -8.86 -17.44 -9.56
CA ASN A 435 -9.84 -16.71 -10.40
C ASN A 435 -9.20 -16.09 -11.67
N MET A 436 -8.46 -16.87 -12.44
CA MET A 436 -7.67 -16.40 -13.59
C MET A 436 -8.50 -15.68 -14.66
N GLU A 437 -9.74 -16.12 -14.87
CA GLU A 437 -10.62 -15.59 -15.91
C GLU A 437 -11.21 -14.23 -15.52
N THR A 438 -11.38 -13.98 -14.23
CA THR A 438 -12.02 -12.77 -13.69
C THR A 438 -11.28 -12.27 -12.44
N PRO A 439 -10.01 -11.83 -12.59
CA PRO A 439 -9.31 -11.17 -11.51
C PRO A 439 -10.00 -9.85 -11.15
N MET A 440 -9.83 -9.41 -9.91
CA MET A 440 -10.25 -8.05 -9.55
C MET A 440 -9.28 -7.07 -10.19
N GLU A 441 -9.79 -6.19 -11.05
CA GLU A 441 -9.01 -5.11 -11.68
C GLU A 441 -9.17 -3.82 -10.88
N ILE A 442 -8.02 -3.22 -10.53
CA ILE A 442 -7.92 -1.93 -9.88
C ILE A 442 -7.20 -1.00 -10.85
N LEU A 443 -7.88 0.04 -11.31
CA LEU A 443 -7.29 1.06 -12.19
C LEU A 443 -6.96 2.31 -11.37
N ASN A 444 -6.02 3.12 -11.87
CA ASN A 444 -5.62 4.37 -11.23
C ASN A 444 -6.84 5.28 -10.90
N PRO A 445 -7.07 5.64 -9.62
CA PRO A 445 -8.15 6.53 -9.22
C PRO A 445 -8.14 7.90 -9.91
N SER A 446 -6.96 8.46 -10.18
CA SER A 446 -6.83 9.77 -10.84
C SER A 446 -7.14 9.73 -12.34
N GLY A 447 -7.27 8.54 -12.93
CA GLY A 447 -7.40 8.36 -14.38
C GLY A 447 -6.10 8.60 -15.17
N ASN A 448 -5.01 8.99 -14.49
CA ASN A 448 -3.70 9.10 -15.12
C ASN A 448 -3.17 7.70 -15.48
N LEU A 449 -2.72 7.54 -16.72
CA LEU A 449 -2.23 6.26 -17.21
C LEU A 449 -0.77 5.99 -16.82
N ASN A 450 -0.04 6.96 -16.27
CA ASN A 450 1.40 6.82 -16.07
C ASN A 450 1.75 6.46 -14.63
N GLY A 451 2.54 5.40 -14.45
CA GLY A 451 3.23 5.06 -13.20
C GLY A 451 2.42 4.35 -12.11
N PHE A 452 1.09 4.31 -12.18
CA PHE A 452 0.27 3.50 -11.26
C PHE A 452 0.53 2.00 -11.50
N GLY A 453 0.75 1.25 -10.42
CA GLY A 453 1.16 -0.15 -10.47
C GLY A 453 2.68 -0.36 -10.49
N GLY A 454 3.47 0.72 -10.39
CA GLY A 454 4.94 0.64 -10.41
C GLY A 454 5.55 -0.03 -9.16
N SER A 455 4.90 0.14 -8.01
CA SER A 455 5.17 -0.63 -6.79
C SER A 455 3.85 -1.11 -6.20
N VAL A 456 3.87 -2.28 -5.56
CA VAL A 456 2.72 -2.84 -4.85
C VAL A 456 3.17 -3.34 -3.46
N GLY A 457 2.24 -3.28 -2.51
CA GLY A 457 2.40 -3.66 -1.10
C GLY A 457 1.18 -4.42 -0.60
N LEU A 458 1.31 -5.56 0.06
CA LEU A 458 0.20 -6.29 0.70
C LEU A 458 0.42 -6.42 2.20
N ASN A 459 -0.68 -6.38 2.96
CA ASN A 459 -0.63 -6.87 4.34
C ASN A 459 -0.71 -8.42 4.39
N LYS A 460 -0.45 -8.99 5.56
CA LYS A 460 -0.45 -10.45 5.79
C LYS A 460 -1.69 -11.16 5.26
N ALA A 461 -2.87 -10.56 5.44
CA ALA A 461 -4.14 -11.13 5.02
C ALA A 461 -4.45 -10.91 3.53
N GLY A 462 -3.73 -10.01 2.85
CA GLY A 462 -4.00 -9.56 1.49
C GLY A 462 -5.30 -8.73 1.36
N THR A 463 -5.76 -8.11 2.45
CA THR A 463 -6.98 -7.28 2.51
C THR A 463 -6.70 -5.79 2.40
N SER A 464 -5.45 -5.39 2.67
CA SER A 464 -4.94 -4.04 2.42
C SER A 464 -3.87 -4.11 1.34
N LEU A 465 -4.02 -3.28 0.31
CA LEU A 465 -3.13 -3.17 -0.83
C LEU A 465 -2.65 -1.73 -0.94
N VAL A 466 -1.35 -1.56 -1.14
CA VAL A 466 -0.73 -0.27 -1.43
C VAL A 466 -0.23 -0.28 -2.87
N VAL A 467 -0.46 0.81 -3.60
CA VAL A 467 -0.01 0.95 -4.98
C VAL A 467 0.67 2.30 -5.17
N GLY A 468 1.91 2.27 -5.67
CA GLY A 468 2.64 3.47 -6.08
C GLY A 468 2.21 3.97 -7.46
N ALA A 469 2.15 5.30 -7.61
CA ALA A 469 1.86 6.03 -8.83
C ALA A 469 2.91 7.15 -9.04
N THR A 470 4.17 6.75 -9.24
CA THR A 470 5.35 7.64 -9.20
C THR A 470 5.38 8.75 -10.26
N SER A 471 4.62 8.60 -11.34
CA SER A 471 4.55 9.58 -12.43
C SER A 471 3.39 10.56 -12.29
N GLU A 472 2.57 10.43 -11.25
CA GLU A 472 1.46 11.35 -11.00
C GLU A 472 1.98 12.73 -10.57
N SER A 473 1.29 13.78 -11.03
CA SER A 473 1.61 15.17 -10.68
C SER A 473 0.80 15.61 -9.47
N VAL A 474 1.43 16.36 -8.57
CA VAL A 474 0.79 16.89 -7.35
C VAL A 474 1.10 18.39 -7.30
N ASP A 475 0.10 19.25 -7.10
CA ASP A 475 0.28 20.72 -7.00
C ASP A 475 1.13 21.32 -8.14
N SER A 476 0.84 20.91 -9.38
CA SER A 476 1.59 21.28 -10.60
C SER A 476 3.05 20.80 -10.64
N LYS A 477 3.50 19.99 -9.68
CA LYS A 477 4.81 19.33 -9.69
C LYS A 477 4.75 18.02 -10.45
N SER A 478 5.40 17.99 -11.61
CA SER A 478 5.43 16.80 -12.45
C SER A 478 6.20 15.66 -11.79
N LYS A 479 5.67 14.43 -11.88
CA LYS A 479 6.30 13.22 -11.30
C LYS A 479 6.64 13.34 -9.81
N ALA A 480 5.83 14.09 -9.07
CA ALA A 480 5.93 14.14 -7.61
C ALA A 480 5.65 12.77 -6.99
N GLY A 481 4.72 12.02 -7.59
CA GLY A 481 4.35 10.67 -7.16
C GLY A 481 3.28 10.67 -6.07
N VAL A 482 2.53 9.57 -6.02
CA VAL A 482 1.39 9.36 -5.14
C VAL A 482 1.35 7.90 -4.72
N VAL A 483 0.86 7.62 -3.52
CA VAL A 483 0.55 6.27 -3.08
C VAL A 483 -0.94 6.14 -2.78
N TYR A 484 -1.56 5.06 -3.25
CA TYR A 484 -2.95 4.72 -2.95
C TYR A 484 -2.99 3.50 -2.03
N VAL A 485 -3.73 3.60 -0.93
CA VAL A 485 -4.02 2.48 -0.03
C VAL A 485 -5.46 2.03 -0.26
N PHE A 486 -5.64 0.81 -0.71
CA PHE A 486 -6.93 0.15 -0.92
C PHE A 486 -7.19 -0.81 0.24
N GLU A 487 -8.31 -0.65 0.94
CA GLU A 487 -8.66 -1.48 2.10
C GLU A 487 -9.91 -2.30 1.81
N ASN A 488 -10.02 -3.47 2.45
CA ASN A 488 -11.08 -4.44 2.21
C ASN A 488 -11.09 -4.93 0.76
N VAL A 489 -9.89 -5.13 0.19
CA VAL A 489 -9.72 -5.88 -1.06
C VAL A 489 -10.19 -7.31 -0.80
N LYS A 490 -11.13 -7.80 -1.62
CA LYS A 490 -11.81 -9.09 -1.41
C LYS A 490 -11.34 -10.13 -2.39
#